data_AF-D0LVL2-F1
#
_entry.id   AF-D0LVL2-F1
#
_cell.length_a   1.000
_cell.length_b   1.000
_cell.length_c   1.000
_cell.angle_alpha   90.00
_cell.angle_beta   90.00
_cell.angle_gamma   90.00
#
_symmetry.space_group_name_H-M   'P 1'
#
loop_
_entity.id
_entity.type
_entity.pdbx_description
1 polymer ?
#
loop_
_entity_poly.entity_id
_entity_poly.type
_entity_poly.pdbx_seq_one_letter_code
_entity_poly.pdbx_strand_id
1 'polypeptide(L)'
;MRIWFPTMGFLRKVAGAFVELEDQPGKGSSGSGGGGLDLATLDAETAALLAGLEDSGSAADAGGEASSPAATPPPPRAAGASANSPASSSASDSGGAAGAGALRGMDADAVFAQAGIADSPNSAQRVLKIIAGLKMFPPEQQLTMLRAIDDADPSWSEDAVLEDARRRQLALREHLQAVADEVAAQVAGIRQQIASTQAESQSIIADIDERIATLQKQREEALVATTHSVDELQQHIRQAETESVAAQQRVSGEVDALGNLIVFFGSSKADPSSGPGSA
;
A
#
# COMPACT_ATOMS: atom_id res chain seq x y z
N MET A 1 12.95 -10.18 -34.59
CA MET A 1 11.74 -10.34 -33.76
C MET A 1 11.50 -9.04 -33.03
N ARG A 2 10.47 -8.29 -33.42
CA ARG A 2 10.07 -7.04 -32.79
C ARG A 2 9.18 -7.40 -31.59
N ILE A 3 9.66 -7.12 -30.39
CA ILE A 3 8.85 -7.24 -29.18
C ILE A 3 8.07 -5.92 -29.08
N TRP A 4 6.81 -6.01 -29.45
CA TRP A 4 5.82 -4.94 -29.38
C TRP A 4 5.41 -4.81 -27.92
N PHE A 5 5.86 -3.77 -27.23
CA PHE A 5 5.33 -3.42 -25.90
C PHE A 5 4.00 -2.69 -26.11
N PRO A 6 2.86 -3.22 -25.62
CA PRO A 6 1.64 -2.45 -25.59
C PRO A 6 1.78 -1.39 -24.49
N THR A 7 1.74 -0.13 -24.90
CA THR A 7 1.45 1.02 -24.07
C THR A 7 0.05 0.85 -23.46
N MET A 8 -0.01 0.19 -22.29
CA MET A 8 -1.22 0.20 -21.47
C MET A 8 -1.23 1.49 -20.63
N GLY A 9 -1.69 2.57 -21.25
CA GLY A 9 -2.39 3.63 -20.54
C GLY A 9 -3.75 3.07 -20.11
N PHE A 10 -3.79 2.44 -18.94
CA PHE A 10 -5.02 1.88 -18.38
C PHE A 10 -5.25 2.48 -16.99
N LEU A 11 -6.35 3.23 -16.87
CA LEU A 11 -7.04 3.67 -15.65
C LEU A 11 -6.51 4.91 -14.91
N ARG A 12 -6.56 6.06 -15.57
CA ARG A 12 -6.82 7.35 -14.89
C ARG A 12 -8.30 7.71 -15.07
N LYS A 13 -9.18 7.00 -14.35
CA LYS A 13 -10.62 7.34 -14.27
C LYS A 13 -11.27 6.77 -13.00
N VAL A 14 -10.96 7.38 -11.88
CA VAL A 14 -11.87 7.47 -10.72
C VAL A 14 -12.29 8.94 -10.71
N ALA A 15 -13.36 9.25 -11.44
CA ALA A 15 -14.67 9.46 -10.82
C ALA A 15 -14.56 10.53 -9.72
N GLY A 16 -14.68 11.79 -10.16
CA GLY A 16 -15.10 12.86 -9.28
C GLY A 16 -16.49 12.51 -8.76
N ALA A 17 -16.55 12.09 -7.51
CA ALA A 17 -17.75 12.23 -6.70
C ALA A 17 -17.65 13.61 -6.05
N PHE A 18 -18.38 14.56 -6.63
CA PHE A 18 -18.82 15.77 -5.96
C PHE A 18 -19.54 15.33 -4.67
N VAL A 19 -18.87 15.48 -3.52
CA VAL A 19 -19.55 15.62 -2.24
C VAL A 19 -19.76 17.12 -2.08
N GLU A 20 -20.96 17.55 -2.45
CA GLU A 20 -21.55 18.81 -2.07
C GLU A 20 -21.85 18.71 -0.57
N LEU A 21 -20.85 19.02 0.27
CA LEU A 21 -21.03 19.16 1.71
C LEU A 21 -21.49 20.59 1.99
N GLU A 22 -22.80 20.72 1.93
CA GLU A 22 -23.70 21.61 2.66
C GLU A 22 -23.04 22.54 3.69
N ASP A 23 -23.10 23.83 3.38
CA ASP A 23 -22.82 24.95 4.27
C ASP A 23 -23.87 25.00 5.39
N GLN A 24 -23.47 24.73 6.63
CA GLN A 24 -24.32 24.92 7.81
C GLN A 24 -23.61 25.77 8.89
N PRO A 25 -23.84 27.08 8.94
CA PRO A 25 -23.37 27.92 10.04
C PRO A 25 -24.40 27.90 11.18
N GLY A 26 -24.10 27.19 12.28
CA GLY A 26 -25.14 26.92 13.29
C GLY A 26 -24.74 26.49 14.70
N LYS A 27 -23.69 27.08 15.29
CA LYS A 27 -23.64 27.52 16.69
C LYS A 27 -24.30 26.63 17.78
N GLY A 28 -23.45 25.88 18.50
CA GLY A 28 -23.47 25.83 19.98
C GLY A 28 -24.06 24.59 20.64
N SER A 29 -23.19 23.77 21.25
CA SER A 29 -23.47 23.23 22.58
C SER A 29 -22.17 22.81 23.26
N SER A 30 -21.95 23.39 24.43
CA SER A 30 -20.88 23.10 25.37
C SER A 30 -21.30 21.91 26.24
N GLY A 31 -20.42 20.93 26.39
CA GLY A 31 -20.61 19.79 27.30
C GLY A 31 -19.48 18.78 27.10
N SER A 32 -18.32 18.99 27.71
CA SER A 32 -17.97 18.44 29.03
C SER A 32 -17.73 16.92 29.02
N GLY A 33 -16.45 16.55 28.88
CA GLY A 33 -15.84 15.48 29.67
C GLY A 33 -15.85 14.07 29.06
N GLY A 34 -14.76 13.71 28.38
CA GLY A 34 -14.40 12.32 28.10
C GLY A 34 -13.23 12.29 27.14
N GLY A 35 -12.04 11.86 27.60
CA GLY A 35 -10.81 11.80 26.80
C GLY A 35 -10.95 10.83 25.63
N GLY A 36 -11.49 11.33 24.52
CA GLY A 36 -11.49 10.70 23.21
C GLY A 36 -10.29 11.21 22.44
N LEU A 37 -9.57 10.28 21.81
CA LEU A 37 -8.52 10.59 20.85
C LEU A 37 -9.10 11.50 19.77
N ASP A 38 -8.65 12.75 19.75
CA ASP A 38 -9.14 13.80 18.87
C ASP A 38 -8.91 13.40 17.40
N LEU A 39 -9.99 13.00 16.73
CA LEU A 39 -10.01 12.77 15.28
C LEU A 39 -9.65 14.05 14.50
N ALA A 40 -9.83 15.22 15.12
CA ALA A 40 -9.43 16.52 14.57
C ALA A 40 -7.91 16.73 14.54
N THR A 41 -7.12 16.04 15.38
CA THR A 41 -5.65 16.13 15.29
C THR A 41 -5.06 15.30 14.16
N LEU A 42 -5.75 14.24 13.72
CA LEU A 42 -5.32 13.41 12.57
C LEU A 42 -5.45 14.16 11.23
N ASP A 43 -6.45 15.03 11.09
CA ASP A 43 -6.61 15.86 9.89
C ASP A 43 -5.53 16.94 9.76
N ALA A 44 -4.99 17.43 10.90
CA ALA A 44 -3.92 18.42 10.90
C ALA A 44 -2.54 17.81 10.55
N GLU A 45 -2.23 16.61 11.06
CA GLU A 45 -0.97 15.93 10.74
C GLU A 45 -0.95 15.39 9.30
N THR A 46 -2.09 14.93 8.77
CA THR A 46 -2.19 14.50 7.37
C THR A 46 -2.10 15.66 6.38
N ALA A 47 -2.64 16.85 6.72
CA ALA A 47 -2.46 18.06 5.91
C ALA A 47 -1.00 18.54 5.90
N ALA A 48 -0.26 18.40 7.01
CA ALA A 48 1.16 18.76 7.08
C ALA A 48 2.05 17.81 6.26
N LEU A 49 1.73 16.51 6.24
CA LEU A 49 2.46 15.53 5.42
C LEU A 49 2.23 15.73 3.91
N LEU A 50 1.03 16.16 3.50
CA LEU A 50 0.73 16.40 2.09
C LEU A 50 1.42 17.66 1.55
N ALA A 51 1.57 18.70 2.38
CA ALA A 51 2.29 19.92 2.01
C ALA A 51 3.82 19.72 1.89
N GLY A 52 4.38 18.70 2.55
CA GLY A 52 5.83 18.41 2.51
C GLY A 52 6.32 17.71 1.24
N LEU A 53 5.44 17.10 0.45
CA LEU A 53 5.84 16.39 -0.79
C LEU A 53 5.90 17.29 -2.03
N GLU A 54 5.32 18.50 -1.99
CA GLU A 54 5.29 19.40 -3.16
C GLU A 54 6.56 20.26 -3.30
N ASP A 55 7.43 20.31 -2.29
CA ASP A 55 8.66 21.13 -2.29
C ASP A 55 9.94 20.38 -2.74
N SER A 56 9.89 19.07 -2.99
CA SER A 56 11.05 18.28 -3.45
C SER A 56 11.22 18.21 -4.97
N GLY A 57 10.51 19.05 -5.73
CA GLY A 57 10.44 19.01 -7.19
C GLY A 57 11.20 20.11 -7.94
N SER A 58 12.27 20.69 -7.38
CA SER A 58 12.98 21.79 -8.07
C SER A 58 14.50 21.77 -7.84
N ALA A 59 15.21 20.89 -8.55
CA ALA A 59 16.59 21.12 -8.96
C ALA A 59 17.02 20.10 -10.04
N ALA A 60 17.80 20.59 -11.00
CA ALA A 60 18.53 19.90 -12.07
C ALA A 60 17.75 19.70 -13.38
N ASP A 61 18.26 20.05 -14.57
CA ASP A 61 19.53 20.66 -14.95
C ASP A 61 19.45 20.97 -16.45
N ALA A 62 20.18 21.98 -16.89
CA ALA A 62 20.14 22.51 -18.24
C ALA A 62 21.16 21.81 -19.17
N GLY A 63 20.71 21.49 -20.39
CA GLY A 63 21.42 21.66 -21.66
C GLY A 63 22.89 21.20 -21.80
N GLY A 64 23.10 20.15 -22.60
CA GLY A 64 24.38 19.84 -23.26
C GLY A 64 24.17 19.04 -24.55
N GLU A 65 24.29 19.72 -25.70
CA GLU A 65 24.18 19.14 -27.05
C GLU A 65 25.47 18.46 -27.55
N ALA A 66 25.26 17.39 -28.32
CA ALA A 66 25.99 16.92 -29.52
C ALA A 66 27.41 16.28 -29.43
N SER A 67 27.49 14.95 -29.66
CA SER A 67 28.00 14.33 -30.92
C SER A 67 28.56 12.89 -30.77
N SER A 68 27.79 11.90 -31.27
CA SER A 68 28.14 10.84 -32.28
C SER A 68 29.36 9.87 -32.09
N PRO A 69 29.54 8.80 -32.92
CA PRO A 69 28.97 7.45 -32.77
C PRO A 69 30.02 6.29 -32.84
N ALA A 70 29.65 5.04 -32.50
CA ALA A 70 30.01 3.78 -33.21
C ALA A 70 29.71 2.51 -32.39
N ALA A 71 29.30 1.46 -33.12
CA ALA A 71 28.72 0.20 -32.65
C ALA A 71 29.74 -0.88 -32.24
N THR A 72 29.34 -1.83 -31.38
CA THR A 72 29.81 -3.23 -31.41
C THR A 72 28.74 -4.19 -30.82
N PRO A 73 28.39 -5.32 -31.49
CA PRO A 73 27.32 -6.26 -31.10
C PRO A 73 27.75 -7.41 -30.13
N PRO A 74 26.79 -8.17 -29.53
CA PRO A 74 27.01 -9.19 -28.47
C PRO A 74 27.10 -10.64 -29.00
N PRO A 75 27.62 -11.63 -28.21
CA PRO A 75 26.82 -12.82 -27.77
C PRO A 75 27.41 -13.58 -26.52
N PRO A 76 26.94 -14.79 -26.09
CA PRO A 76 25.60 -15.40 -25.95
C PRO A 76 25.29 -16.02 -24.53
N ARG A 77 24.03 -16.47 -24.38
CA ARG A 77 23.32 -17.21 -23.29
C ARG A 77 24.02 -18.40 -22.58
N ALA A 78 23.70 -18.60 -21.30
CA ALA A 78 23.25 -19.87 -20.65
C ALA A 78 22.68 -19.55 -19.24
N ALA A 79 21.37 -19.72 -18.95
CA ALA A 79 20.69 -20.94 -18.49
C ALA A 79 20.89 -21.29 -17.00
N GLY A 80 19.80 -21.22 -16.20
CA GLY A 80 19.62 -22.08 -15.02
C GLY A 80 19.11 -21.40 -13.73
N ALA A 81 18.10 -22.02 -13.11
CA ALA A 81 17.49 -21.77 -11.78
C ALA A 81 16.59 -20.52 -11.69
N SER A 82 15.26 -20.59 -11.84
CA SER A 82 14.28 -21.43 -11.15
C SER A 82 14.35 -21.30 -9.62
N ALA A 83 13.59 -20.35 -9.08
CA ALA A 83 13.04 -20.43 -7.74
C ALA A 83 11.65 -19.81 -7.77
N ASN A 84 10.65 -20.68 -7.62
CA ASN A 84 9.24 -20.37 -7.44
C ASN A 84 9.04 -19.22 -6.45
N SER A 85 8.52 -18.08 -6.92
CA SER A 85 7.65 -17.28 -6.06
C SER A 85 6.30 -17.98 -6.05
N PRO A 86 5.79 -18.47 -4.91
CA PRO A 86 4.40 -18.85 -4.84
C PRO A 86 3.60 -17.58 -5.10
N ALA A 87 2.95 -17.53 -6.25
CA ALA A 87 1.85 -16.60 -6.46
C ALA A 87 0.84 -16.91 -5.36
N SER A 88 0.81 -16.07 -4.32
CA SER A 88 -0.34 -15.94 -3.44
C SER A 88 -1.48 -15.43 -4.30
N SER A 89 -2.10 -16.37 -5.00
CA SER A 89 -3.44 -16.25 -5.52
C SER A 89 -4.35 -16.16 -4.30
N SER A 90 -4.39 -14.99 -3.68
CA SER A 90 -5.52 -14.56 -2.89
C SER A 90 -6.65 -14.41 -3.90
N ALA A 91 -7.25 -15.55 -4.25
CA ALA A 91 -8.59 -15.60 -4.76
C ALA A 91 -9.44 -14.95 -3.67
N SER A 92 -9.62 -13.65 -3.80
CA SER A 92 -10.70 -12.91 -3.19
C SER A 92 -11.96 -13.59 -3.70
N ASP A 93 -12.40 -14.59 -2.95
CA ASP A 93 -13.71 -15.17 -3.01
C ASP A 93 -14.68 -14.07 -2.53
N SER A 94 -14.92 -13.10 -3.41
CA SER A 94 -15.99 -12.11 -3.30
C SER A 94 -17.35 -12.74 -3.61
N GLY A 95 -17.50 -14.05 -3.33
CA GLY A 95 -18.72 -14.85 -3.51
C GLY A 95 -19.66 -14.87 -2.30
N GLY A 96 -19.36 -14.16 -1.21
CA GLY A 96 -20.16 -14.22 0.03
C GLY A 96 -21.25 -13.15 0.20
N ALA A 97 -21.29 -12.11 -0.63
CA ALA A 97 -22.16 -10.94 -0.38
C ALA A 97 -23.60 -11.08 -0.89
N ALA A 98 -23.94 -12.18 -1.59
CA ALA A 98 -25.29 -12.39 -2.11
C ALA A 98 -26.31 -12.84 -1.03
N GLY A 99 -25.84 -13.30 0.14
CA GLY A 99 -26.70 -13.73 1.25
C GLY A 99 -26.96 -12.66 2.32
N ALA A 100 -25.96 -11.82 2.60
CA ALA A 100 -25.97 -10.91 3.77
C ALA A 100 -26.91 -9.68 3.65
N GLY A 101 -27.54 -9.51 2.48
CA GLY A 101 -28.53 -8.47 2.23
C GLY A 101 -29.96 -9.00 2.12
N ALA A 102 -30.15 -10.33 2.08
CA ALA A 102 -31.44 -10.93 1.79
C ALA A 102 -32.45 -10.68 2.91
N LEU A 103 -32.01 -10.71 4.19
CA LEU A 103 -32.89 -10.48 5.33
C LEU A 103 -33.28 -9.00 5.48
N ARG A 104 -32.37 -8.05 5.20
CA ARG A 104 -32.64 -6.61 5.34
C ARG A 104 -33.61 -6.04 4.30
N GLY A 105 -33.75 -6.71 3.16
CA GLY A 105 -34.63 -6.28 2.08
C GLY A 105 -36.01 -6.95 2.10
N MET A 106 -36.33 -7.79 3.09
CA MET A 106 -37.62 -8.47 3.15
C MET A 106 -38.73 -7.52 3.60
N ASP A 107 -39.77 -7.41 2.77
CA ASP A 107 -41.00 -6.74 3.15
C ASP A 107 -41.73 -7.52 4.26
N ALA A 108 -42.58 -6.84 5.05
CA ALA A 108 -43.32 -7.48 6.13
C ALA A 108 -44.17 -8.68 5.64
N ASP A 109 -44.74 -8.61 4.44
CA ASP A 109 -45.49 -9.71 3.82
C ASP A 109 -44.61 -10.93 3.53
N ALA A 110 -43.35 -10.70 3.12
CA ALA A 110 -42.38 -11.77 2.92
C ALA A 110 -41.97 -12.40 4.27
N VAL A 111 -41.83 -11.60 5.33
CA VAL A 111 -41.57 -12.10 6.69
C VAL A 111 -42.72 -12.98 7.18
N PHE A 112 -43.97 -12.58 6.93
CA PHE A 112 -45.14 -13.39 7.29
C PHE A 112 -45.22 -14.68 6.48
N ALA A 113 -44.97 -14.62 5.17
CA ALA A 113 -44.92 -15.80 4.31
C ALA A 113 -43.82 -16.77 4.76
N GLN A 114 -42.64 -16.27 5.14
CA GLN A 114 -41.54 -17.07 5.67
C GLN A 114 -41.90 -17.73 7.02
N ALA A 115 -42.65 -17.04 7.87
CA ALA A 115 -43.17 -17.57 9.13
C ALA A 115 -44.38 -18.52 8.94
N GLY A 116 -44.82 -18.77 7.70
CA GLY A 116 -45.99 -19.62 7.41
C GLY A 116 -47.33 -19.00 7.82
N ILE A 117 -47.37 -17.68 8.04
CA ILE A 117 -48.60 -16.95 8.38
C ILE A 117 -49.31 -16.60 7.08
N ALA A 118 -50.28 -17.44 6.69
CA ALA A 118 -51.11 -17.21 5.52
C ALA A 118 -52.10 -16.07 5.73
N ASP A 119 -52.42 -15.37 4.65
CA ASP A 119 -53.41 -14.31 4.69
C ASP A 119 -54.81 -14.92 4.76
N SER A 120 -55.43 -14.82 5.93
CA SER A 120 -56.77 -15.36 6.18
C SER A 120 -57.84 -14.26 6.07
N PRO A 121 -59.13 -14.62 5.87
CA PRO A 121 -60.22 -13.64 5.90
C PRO A 121 -60.26 -12.81 7.19
N ASN A 122 -59.72 -13.37 8.28
CA ASN A 122 -59.61 -12.81 9.62
C ASN A 122 -58.20 -12.27 9.92
N SER A 123 -57.46 -11.83 8.89
CA SER A 123 -56.12 -11.29 9.10
C SER A 123 -56.12 -9.94 9.80
N ALA A 124 -55.17 -9.75 10.71
CA ALA A 124 -54.93 -8.47 11.37
C ALA A 124 -54.59 -7.36 10.36
N GLN A 125 -53.98 -7.71 9.22
CA GLN A 125 -53.69 -6.76 8.14
C GLN A 125 -54.94 -6.15 7.52
N ARG A 126 -56.00 -6.95 7.33
CA ARG A 126 -57.27 -6.45 6.82
C ARG A 126 -57.89 -5.45 7.80
N VAL A 127 -57.86 -5.75 9.09
CA VAL A 127 -58.36 -4.86 10.14
C VAL A 127 -57.54 -3.58 10.22
N LEU A 128 -56.21 -3.66 10.15
CA LEU A 128 -55.34 -2.48 10.08
C LEU A 128 -55.65 -1.61 8.85
N LYS A 129 -55.94 -2.22 7.70
CA LYS A 129 -56.34 -1.49 6.48
C LYS A 129 -57.69 -0.80 6.63
N ILE A 130 -58.66 -1.45 7.27
CA ILE A 130 -59.98 -0.85 7.58
C ILE A 130 -59.79 0.32 8.54
N ILE A 131 -59.06 0.14 9.64
CA ILE A 131 -58.76 1.20 10.61
C ILE A 131 -58.02 2.37 9.94
N ALA A 132 -57.07 2.09 9.04
CA ALA A 132 -56.38 3.12 8.27
C ALA A 132 -57.33 3.92 7.37
N GLY A 133 -58.33 3.27 6.76
CA GLY A 133 -59.40 3.94 6.01
C GLY A 133 -60.36 4.74 6.90
N LEU A 134 -60.58 4.29 8.13
CA LEU A 134 -61.43 4.94 9.13
C LEU A 134 -60.72 6.03 9.94
N LYS A 135 -59.46 6.34 9.63
CA LYS A 135 -58.62 7.29 10.39
C LYS A 135 -59.22 8.71 10.51
N MET A 136 -60.14 9.07 9.62
CA MET A 136 -60.83 10.37 9.63
C MET A 136 -61.95 10.48 10.68
N PHE A 137 -62.38 9.36 11.26
CA PHE A 137 -63.43 9.33 12.28
C PHE A 137 -62.84 9.32 13.70
N PRO A 138 -63.56 9.84 14.72
CA PRO A 138 -63.17 9.68 16.12
C PRO A 138 -62.99 8.20 16.51
N PRO A 139 -62.08 7.88 17.44
CA PRO A 139 -61.74 6.48 17.78
C PRO A 139 -62.95 5.68 18.29
N GLU A 140 -63.88 6.33 19.00
CA GLU A 140 -65.12 5.69 19.44
C GLU A 140 -66.03 5.29 18.26
N GLN A 141 -66.07 6.10 17.21
CA GLN A 141 -66.80 5.77 15.98
C GLN A 141 -66.11 4.66 15.19
N GLN A 142 -64.77 4.63 15.16
CA GLN A 142 -64.01 3.55 14.52
C GLN A 142 -64.32 2.20 15.16
N LEU A 143 -64.35 2.12 16.50
CA LEU A 143 -64.71 0.91 17.23
C LEU A 143 -66.17 0.50 17.00
N THR A 144 -67.08 1.47 16.96
CA THR A 144 -68.50 1.21 16.66
C THR A 144 -68.68 0.65 15.25
N MET A 145 -67.99 1.21 14.26
CA MET A 145 -68.00 0.71 12.88
C MET A 145 -67.35 -0.69 12.78
N LEU A 146 -66.28 -0.95 13.52
CA LEU A 146 -65.64 -2.26 13.52
C LEU A 146 -66.56 -3.35 14.12
N ARG A 147 -67.27 -3.05 15.21
CA ARG A 147 -68.29 -3.96 15.77
C ARG A 147 -69.48 -4.17 14.82
N ALA A 148 -69.89 -3.14 14.10
CA ALA A 148 -70.93 -3.29 13.09
C ALA A 148 -70.51 -4.19 11.92
N ILE A 149 -69.21 -4.23 11.59
CA ILE A 149 -68.65 -5.18 10.60
C ILE A 149 -68.65 -6.61 11.16
N ASP A 150 -68.34 -6.79 12.44
CA ASP A 150 -68.45 -8.07 13.16
C ASP A 150 -69.86 -8.65 13.08
N ASP A 151 -70.85 -7.85 13.51
CA ASP A 151 -72.25 -8.25 13.52
C ASP A 151 -72.77 -8.60 12.12
N ALA A 152 -72.18 -8.02 11.07
CA ALA A 152 -72.56 -8.22 9.69
C ALA A 152 -71.89 -9.44 9.03
N ASP A 153 -70.73 -9.90 9.51
CA ASP A 153 -69.97 -11.01 8.93
C ASP A 153 -69.66 -12.10 9.97
N PRO A 154 -70.47 -13.18 10.04
CA PRO A 154 -70.27 -14.25 11.01
C PRO A 154 -69.02 -15.10 10.74
N SER A 155 -68.33 -14.89 9.61
CA SER A 155 -67.04 -15.54 9.34
C SER A 155 -65.87 -14.81 10.02
N TRP A 156 -66.11 -13.57 10.49
CA TRP A 156 -65.15 -12.77 11.24
C TRP A 156 -65.22 -13.07 12.75
N SER A 157 -64.07 -13.01 13.42
CA SER A 157 -63.97 -13.24 14.87
C SER A 157 -62.86 -12.38 15.43
N GLU A 158 -63.17 -11.54 16.42
CA GLU A 158 -62.21 -10.67 17.11
C GLU A 158 -61.05 -11.49 17.72
N ASP A 159 -61.35 -12.61 18.38
CA ASP A 159 -60.35 -13.49 18.99
C ASP A 159 -59.35 -14.03 17.97
N ALA A 160 -59.83 -14.43 16.79
CA ALA A 160 -58.98 -14.93 15.70
C ALA A 160 -58.06 -13.85 15.13
N VAL A 161 -58.56 -12.61 15.00
CA VAL A 161 -57.76 -11.44 14.58
C VAL A 161 -56.68 -11.12 15.61
N LEU A 162 -57.01 -11.17 16.90
CA LEU A 162 -56.04 -10.91 17.97
C LEU A 162 -54.96 -11.99 18.02
N GLU A 163 -55.31 -13.25 17.80
CA GLU A 163 -54.34 -14.35 17.69
C GLU A 163 -53.43 -14.19 16.46
N ASP A 164 -53.99 -13.83 15.29
CA ASP A 164 -53.20 -13.51 14.09
C ASP A 164 -52.26 -12.32 14.33
N ALA A 165 -52.73 -11.24 14.96
CA ALA A 165 -51.92 -10.08 15.30
C ALA A 165 -50.74 -10.45 16.22
N ARG A 166 -50.97 -11.28 17.23
CA ARG A 166 -49.90 -11.78 18.13
C ARG A 166 -48.89 -12.64 17.38
N ARG A 167 -49.33 -13.54 16.49
CA ARG A 167 -48.44 -14.37 15.66
C ARG A 167 -47.57 -13.52 14.73
N ARG A 168 -48.17 -12.54 14.04
CA ARG A 168 -47.45 -11.60 13.17
C ARG A 168 -46.47 -10.73 13.95
N GLN A 169 -46.85 -10.25 15.14
CA GLN A 169 -45.96 -9.49 16.01
C GLN A 169 -44.75 -10.32 16.47
N LEU A 170 -44.96 -11.59 16.81
CA LEU A 170 -43.88 -12.51 17.17
C LEU A 170 -42.94 -12.71 15.98
N ALA A 171 -43.46 -13.03 14.79
CA ALA A 171 -42.67 -13.22 13.58
C ALA A 171 -41.80 -11.99 13.23
N LEU A 172 -42.37 -10.78 13.34
CA LEU A 172 -41.59 -9.55 13.11
C LEU A 172 -40.49 -9.35 14.14
N ARG A 173 -40.75 -9.65 15.43
CA ARG A 173 -39.73 -9.54 16.48
C ARG A 173 -38.59 -10.52 16.26
N GLU A 174 -38.91 -11.77 15.92
CA GLU A 174 -37.92 -12.80 15.59
C GLU A 174 -37.08 -12.38 14.39
N HIS A 175 -37.71 -11.84 13.33
CA HIS A 175 -36.99 -11.33 12.17
C HIS A 175 -36.07 -10.15 12.51
N LEU A 176 -36.53 -9.17 13.30
CA LEU A 176 -35.70 -8.05 13.75
C LEU A 176 -34.50 -8.52 14.58
N GLN A 177 -34.70 -9.53 15.43
CA GLN A 177 -33.60 -10.12 16.19
C GLN A 177 -32.60 -10.83 15.26
N ALA A 178 -33.07 -11.60 14.29
CA ALA A 178 -32.21 -12.25 13.30
C ALA A 178 -31.40 -11.23 12.47
N VAL A 179 -32.00 -10.11 12.07
CA VAL A 179 -31.30 -9.03 11.37
C VAL A 179 -30.25 -8.38 12.26
N ALA A 180 -30.56 -8.16 13.55
CA ALA A 180 -29.60 -7.61 14.50
C ALA A 180 -28.39 -8.55 14.72
N ASP A 181 -28.65 -9.86 14.84
CA ASP A 181 -27.61 -10.88 14.99
C ASP A 181 -26.73 -10.97 13.74
N GLU A 182 -27.33 -10.89 12.54
CA GLU A 182 -26.60 -10.86 11.27
C GLU A 182 -25.70 -9.62 11.16
N VAL A 183 -26.22 -8.43 11.49
CA VAL A 183 -25.42 -7.19 11.52
C VAL A 183 -24.27 -7.32 12.50
N ALA A 184 -24.53 -7.84 13.71
CA ALA A 184 -23.49 -8.02 14.72
C ALA A 184 -22.39 -8.98 14.25
N ALA A 185 -22.77 -10.11 13.64
CA ALA A 185 -21.83 -11.06 13.05
C ALA A 185 -21.02 -10.44 11.90
N GLN A 186 -21.66 -9.67 11.03
CA GLN A 186 -20.99 -8.98 9.93
C GLN A 186 -19.96 -7.95 10.44
N VAL A 187 -20.34 -7.14 11.44
CA VAL A 187 -19.44 -6.16 12.05
C VAL A 187 -18.27 -6.85 12.75
N ALA A 188 -18.50 -7.97 13.45
CA ALA A 188 -17.45 -8.77 14.05
C ALA A 188 -16.47 -9.32 13.00
N GLY A 189 -16.98 -9.85 11.88
CA GLY A 189 -16.17 -10.34 10.77
C GLY A 189 -15.31 -9.23 10.14
N ILE A 190 -15.88 -8.06 9.87
CA ILE A 190 -15.14 -6.91 9.33
C ILE A 190 -14.04 -6.46 10.30
N ARG A 191 -14.31 -6.41 11.61
CA ARG A 191 -13.30 -6.06 12.63
C ARG A 191 -12.15 -7.07 12.66
N GLN A 192 -12.45 -8.36 12.57
CA GLN A 192 -11.43 -9.40 12.50
C GLN A 192 -10.58 -9.25 11.24
N GLN A 193 -11.20 -8.93 10.10
CA GLN A 193 -10.49 -8.70 8.85
C GLN A 193 -9.55 -7.49 8.96
N ILE A 194 -10.01 -6.37 9.50
CA ILE A 194 -9.18 -5.17 9.75
C ILE A 194 -7.98 -5.53 10.63
N ALA A 195 -8.20 -6.24 11.74
CA ALA A 195 -7.14 -6.65 12.64
C ALA A 195 -6.11 -7.56 11.95
N SER A 196 -6.57 -8.50 11.10
CA SER A 196 -5.69 -9.40 10.35
C SER A 196 -4.82 -8.66 9.33
N THR A 197 -5.41 -7.74 8.56
CA THR A 197 -4.69 -6.92 7.58
C THR A 197 -3.69 -5.98 8.26
N GLN A 198 -4.04 -5.43 9.43
CA GLN A 198 -3.11 -4.62 10.22
C GLN A 198 -1.91 -5.44 10.73
N ALA A 199 -2.15 -6.63 11.26
CA ALA A 199 -1.09 -7.53 11.72
C ALA A 199 -0.17 -7.97 10.57
N GLU A 200 -0.74 -8.29 9.41
CA GLU A 200 0.02 -8.61 8.20
C GLU A 200 0.89 -7.43 7.75
N SER A 201 0.31 -6.22 7.72
CA SER A 201 1.04 -4.99 7.34
C SER A 201 2.21 -4.70 8.30
N GLN A 202 2.01 -4.86 9.61
CA GLN A 202 3.08 -4.71 10.61
C GLN A 202 4.19 -5.74 10.42
N SER A 203 3.83 -7.00 10.12
CA SER A 203 4.81 -8.05 9.82
C SER A 203 5.63 -7.75 8.56
N ILE A 204 4.99 -7.22 7.51
CA ILE A 204 5.67 -6.84 6.26
C ILE A 204 6.65 -5.68 6.51
N ILE A 205 6.24 -4.68 7.30
CA ILE A 205 7.13 -3.56 7.65
C ILE A 205 8.36 -4.06 8.42
N ALA A 206 8.17 -4.95 9.40
CA ALA A 206 9.28 -5.51 10.17
C ALA A 206 10.28 -6.30 9.28
N ASP A 207 9.78 -7.10 8.31
CA ASP A 207 10.64 -7.81 7.33
C ASP A 207 11.39 -6.83 6.41
N ILE A 208 10.75 -5.74 5.98
CA ILE A 208 11.41 -4.70 5.18
C ILE A 208 12.53 -4.04 5.98
N ASP A 209 12.29 -3.69 7.25
CA ASP A 209 13.30 -3.08 8.11
C ASP A 209 14.51 -4.01 8.35
N GLU A 210 14.27 -5.30 8.56
CA GLU A 210 15.33 -6.31 8.67
C GLU A 210 16.18 -6.40 7.40
N ARG A 211 15.54 -6.39 6.22
CA ARG A 211 16.23 -6.39 4.93
C ARG A 211 17.04 -5.12 4.71
N ILE A 212 16.50 -3.96 5.08
CA ILE A 212 17.23 -2.68 5.01
C ILE A 212 18.48 -2.74 5.89
N ALA A 213 18.36 -3.20 7.14
CA ALA A 213 19.50 -3.35 8.04
C ALA A 213 20.56 -4.30 7.47
N THR A 214 20.14 -5.41 6.87
CA THR A 214 21.04 -6.37 6.22
C THR A 214 21.77 -5.75 5.03
N LEU A 215 21.06 -5.01 4.16
CA LEU A 215 21.66 -4.34 3.00
C LEU A 215 22.60 -3.20 3.43
N GLN A 216 22.28 -2.46 4.48
CA GLN A 216 23.16 -1.43 5.05
C GLN A 216 24.46 -2.04 5.57
N LYS A 217 24.37 -3.15 6.30
CA LYS A 217 25.56 -3.90 6.74
C LYS A 217 26.42 -4.38 5.56
N GLN A 218 25.81 -4.96 4.54
CA GLN A 218 26.53 -5.38 3.33
C GLN A 218 27.22 -4.21 2.62
N ARG A 219 26.57 -3.04 2.57
CA ARG A 219 27.16 -1.82 2.01
C ARG A 219 28.36 -1.35 2.82
N GLU A 220 28.29 -1.37 4.15
CA GLU A 220 29.41 -1.00 5.02
C GLU A 220 30.60 -1.95 4.84
N GLU A 221 30.36 -3.25 4.80
CA GLU A 221 31.39 -4.26 4.53
C GLU A 221 32.06 -4.05 3.17
N ALA A 222 31.27 -3.77 2.13
CA ALA A 222 31.79 -3.48 0.79
C ALA A 222 32.62 -2.19 0.74
N LEU A 223 32.22 -1.15 1.48
CA LEU A 223 32.99 0.09 1.59
C LEU A 223 34.34 -0.16 2.27
N VAL A 224 34.37 -0.89 3.38
CA VAL A 224 35.61 -1.25 4.09
C VAL A 224 36.53 -2.08 3.18
N ALA A 225 35.99 -3.08 2.47
CA ALA A 225 36.76 -3.88 1.52
C ALA A 225 37.34 -3.03 0.38
N THR A 226 36.56 -2.07 -0.13
CA THR A 226 37.01 -1.15 -1.17
C THR A 226 38.13 -0.23 -0.66
N THR A 227 37.99 0.35 0.54
CA THR A 227 39.04 1.17 1.16
C THR A 227 40.33 0.37 1.33
N HIS A 228 40.24 -0.86 1.84
CA HIS A 228 41.41 -1.74 1.98
C HIS A 228 42.08 -2.01 0.63
N SER A 229 41.31 -2.33 -0.42
CA SER A 229 41.85 -2.57 -1.76
C SER A 229 42.53 -1.32 -2.34
N VAL A 230 41.96 -0.13 -2.12
CA VAL A 230 42.59 1.14 -2.52
C VAL A 230 43.90 1.37 -1.77
N ASP A 231 43.96 1.11 -0.47
CA ASP A 231 45.17 1.25 0.34
C ASP A 231 46.26 0.27 -0.10
N GLU A 232 45.92 -1.00 -0.38
CA GLU A 232 46.83 -1.99 -0.94
C GLU A 232 47.41 -1.52 -2.28
N LEU A 233 46.56 -1.04 -3.19
CA LEU A 233 47.00 -0.50 -4.48
C LEU A 233 47.92 0.71 -4.31
N GLN A 234 47.62 1.60 -3.37
CA GLN A 234 48.50 2.74 -3.06
C GLN A 234 49.85 2.28 -2.49
N GLN A 235 49.88 1.24 -1.66
CA GLN A 235 51.12 0.67 -1.16
C GLN A 235 51.94 0.06 -2.32
N HIS A 236 51.31 -0.66 -3.23
CA HIS A 236 51.97 -1.18 -4.43
C HIS A 236 52.55 -0.08 -5.32
N ILE A 237 51.83 1.03 -5.51
CA ILE A 237 52.35 2.20 -6.25
C ILE A 237 53.60 2.75 -5.56
N ARG A 238 53.56 3.00 -4.25
CA ARG A 238 54.72 3.53 -3.50
C ARG A 238 55.91 2.58 -3.55
N GLN A 239 55.69 1.28 -3.44
CA GLN A 239 56.74 0.27 -3.57
C GLN A 239 57.38 0.32 -4.96
N ALA A 240 56.58 0.30 -6.02
CA ALA A 240 57.06 0.39 -7.39
C ALA A 240 57.84 1.69 -7.67
N GLU A 241 57.39 2.82 -7.12
CA GLU A 241 58.12 4.10 -7.20
C GLU A 241 59.48 4.03 -6.50
N THR A 242 59.54 3.49 -5.27
CA THR A 242 60.81 3.35 -4.53
C THR A 242 61.80 2.42 -5.25
N GLU A 243 61.31 1.32 -5.82
CA GLU A 243 62.13 0.38 -6.59
C GLU A 243 62.64 1.01 -7.88
N SER A 244 61.80 1.77 -8.59
CA SER A 244 62.16 2.51 -9.80
C SER A 244 63.24 3.55 -9.52
N VAL A 245 63.09 4.35 -8.45
CA VAL A 245 64.10 5.34 -8.04
C VAL A 245 65.42 4.65 -7.66
N ALA A 246 65.37 3.57 -6.90
CA ALA A 246 66.56 2.81 -6.53
C ALA A 246 67.24 2.16 -7.75
N ALA A 247 66.47 1.70 -8.74
CA ALA A 247 67.00 1.19 -10.01
C ALA A 247 67.65 2.31 -10.83
N GLN A 248 67.03 3.48 -10.93
CA GLN A 248 67.59 4.65 -11.62
C GLN A 248 68.91 5.10 -10.99
N GLN A 249 69.01 5.15 -9.67
CA GLN A 249 70.25 5.49 -8.97
C GLN A 249 71.37 4.48 -9.24
N ARG A 250 71.04 3.17 -9.24
CA ARG A 250 72.00 2.12 -9.61
C ARG A 250 72.51 2.31 -11.04
N VAL A 251 71.60 2.46 -12.01
CA VAL A 251 71.95 2.66 -13.42
C VAL A 251 72.75 3.95 -13.61
N SER A 252 72.35 5.06 -12.97
CA SER A 252 73.10 6.32 -13.04
C SER A 252 74.52 6.16 -12.49
N GLY A 253 74.68 5.47 -11.35
CA GLY A 253 76.00 5.19 -10.79
C GLY A 253 76.87 4.33 -11.71
N GLU A 254 76.30 3.36 -12.41
CA GLU A 254 77.00 2.59 -13.45
C GLU A 254 77.39 3.46 -14.65
N VAL A 255 76.50 4.34 -15.12
CA VAL A 255 76.78 5.29 -16.21
C VAL A 255 77.93 6.23 -15.82
N ASP A 256 77.92 6.78 -14.61
CA ASP A 256 78.99 7.65 -14.11
C ASP A 256 80.32 6.90 -13.97
N ALA A 257 80.30 5.65 -13.50
CA ALA A 257 81.48 4.80 -13.42
C ALA A 257 82.08 4.51 -14.80
N LEU A 258 81.23 4.19 -15.79
CA LEU A 258 81.66 4.01 -17.18
C LEU A 258 82.18 5.32 -17.79
N GLY A 259 81.54 6.46 -17.50
CA GLY A 259 81.98 7.79 -17.92
C GLY A 259 83.36 8.15 -17.40
N ASN A 260 83.61 7.93 -16.10
CA ASN A 260 84.92 8.13 -15.47
C ASN A 260 86.01 7.24 -16.09
N LEU A 261 85.67 5.99 -16.42
CA LEU A 261 86.58 5.06 -17.08
C LEU A 261 86.97 5.56 -18.49
N ILE A 262 86.01 6.06 -19.26
CA ILE A 262 86.26 6.67 -20.58
C ILE A 262 87.20 7.88 -20.45
N VAL A 263 86.94 8.79 -19.50
CA VAL A 263 87.79 9.96 -19.26
C VAL A 263 89.20 9.54 -18.85
N PHE A 264 89.34 8.60 -17.93
CA PHE A 264 90.63 8.09 -17.46
C PHE A 264 91.50 7.53 -18.59
N PHE A 265 90.94 6.64 -19.42
CA PHE A 265 91.68 6.08 -20.56
C PHE A 265 91.92 7.11 -21.67
N GLY A 266 90.98 8.03 -21.90
CA GLY A 266 91.10 9.11 -22.88
C GLY A 266 92.22 10.10 -22.56
N SER A 267 92.36 10.51 -21.30
CA SER A 267 93.41 11.42 -20.85
C SER A 267 94.81 10.80 -20.94
N SER A 268 94.96 9.49 -20.75
CA SER A 268 96.28 8.84 -20.88
C SER A 268 96.84 8.83 -22.31
N LYS A 269 95.99 9.03 -23.32
CA LYS A 269 96.39 9.03 -24.74
C LYS A 269 96.85 10.40 -25.24
N ALA A 270 96.59 11.47 -24.49
CA ALA A 270 96.87 12.84 -24.92
C ALA A 270 98.30 13.34 -24.64
N ASP A 271 99.20 12.53 -24.06
CA ASP A 271 100.58 12.97 -23.85
C ASP A 271 101.65 11.92 -24.14
N PRO A 272 102.08 11.84 -25.41
CA PRO A 272 103.42 11.32 -25.73
C PRO A 272 104.34 12.38 -26.40
N SER A 273 104.10 13.69 -26.26
CA SER A 273 104.82 14.69 -27.09
C SER A 273 105.21 16.01 -26.43
N SER A 274 105.08 16.21 -25.11
CA SER A 274 105.79 17.33 -24.46
C SER A 274 107.19 16.89 -24.03
N GLY A 275 108.09 16.75 -25.02
CA GLY A 275 109.51 16.54 -24.78
C GLY A 275 110.15 17.80 -24.17
N PRO A 276 110.80 17.71 -23.00
CA PRO A 276 111.66 18.76 -22.50
C PRO A 276 113.07 18.54 -23.04
N GLY A 277 113.53 19.46 -23.89
CA GLY A 277 114.93 19.51 -24.31
C GLY A 277 115.09 20.18 -25.66
N SER A 278 116.07 21.04 -25.90
CA SER A 278 117.01 21.80 -25.08
C SER A 278 117.57 22.86 -26.04
N ALA A 279 118.24 23.87 -25.49
CA ALA A 279 118.97 24.89 -26.24
C ALA A 279 119.96 24.30 -27.27
#